data_AF-A0A1C2GNW6-F1
#
_entry.id   AF-A0A1C2GNW6-F1
#
_cell.length_a   1.000
_cell.length_b   1.000
_cell.length_c   1.000
_cell.angle_alpha   90.00
_cell.angle_beta   90.00
_cell.angle_gamma   90.00
#
_symmetry.space_group_name_H-M   'P 1'
#
loop_
_entity.id
_entity.type
_entity.pdbx_description
1 polymer ?
#
loop_
_entity_poly.entity_id
_entity_poly.type
_entity_poly.pdbx_seq_one_letter_code
_entity_poly.pdbx_strand_id
1 'polypeptide(L)'
;MKAFKTNKYLSARHLQGYLNEHLNDLFKAKIQKDIAMQITLTGEHTIEIGQPQFYDSFLYKMIVKGDELQLIKSEHYVDDVYNLALEDIVLNLIESYIGQENIVSVFGEISG
;
A
#
# COMPACT_ATOMS: atom_id res chain seq x y z
N MET A 1 -2.01 5.90 10.67
CA MET A 1 -2.77 5.95 9.39
C MET A 1 -2.34 7.19 8.63
N LYS A 2 -2.05 7.04 7.33
CA LYS A 2 -1.69 8.15 6.44
C LYS A 2 -2.72 8.30 5.33
N ALA A 3 -3.10 9.53 4.97
CA ALA A 3 -4.08 9.80 3.93
C ALA A 3 -3.53 10.76 2.87
N PHE A 4 -3.93 10.58 1.63
CA PHE A 4 -3.55 11.38 0.48
C PHE A 4 -4.82 11.99 -0.10
N LYS A 5 -4.86 13.32 -0.19
CA LYS A 5 -5.87 14.05 -0.96
C LYS A 5 -5.27 14.40 -2.31
N THR A 6 -6.04 14.16 -3.35
CA THR A 6 -5.57 14.34 -4.73
C THR A 6 -6.51 15.26 -5.51
N ASN A 7 -6.03 15.79 -6.64
CA ASN A 7 -6.86 16.57 -7.57
C ASN A 7 -7.45 15.69 -8.69
N LYS A 8 -7.32 14.36 -8.59
CA LYS A 8 -7.83 13.39 -9.58
C LYS A 8 -8.61 12.29 -8.89
N TYR A 9 -9.56 11.69 -9.61
CA TYR A 9 -10.25 10.50 -9.10
C TYR A 9 -9.33 9.28 -9.15
N LEU A 10 -9.31 8.53 -8.06
CA LEU A 10 -8.55 7.30 -7.91
C LEU A 10 -9.46 6.08 -8.09
N SER A 11 -8.94 5.05 -8.74
CA SER A 11 -9.58 3.75 -8.88
C SER A 11 -8.86 2.71 -8.03
N ALA A 12 -9.56 2.07 -7.10
CA ALA A 12 -9.00 0.98 -6.29
C ALA A 12 -8.55 -0.19 -7.18
N ARG A 13 -9.30 -0.49 -8.24
CA ARG A 13 -8.93 -1.56 -9.19
C ARG A 13 -7.64 -1.24 -9.95
N HIS A 14 -7.49 -0.01 -10.45
CA HIS A 14 -6.26 0.36 -11.17
C HIS A 14 -5.06 0.43 -10.23
N LEU A 15 -5.23 0.94 -9.01
CA LEU A 15 -4.18 0.92 -8.00
C LEU A 15 -3.80 -0.52 -7.64
N GLN A 16 -4.77 -1.42 -7.47
CA GLN A 16 -4.51 -2.83 -7.20
C GLN A 16 -3.75 -3.50 -8.36
N GLY A 17 -4.09 -3.20 -9.61
CA GLY A 17 -3.33 -3.65 -10.78
C GLY A 17 -1.89 -3.16 -10.75
N TYR A 18 -1.69 -1.85 -10.56
CA TYR A 18 -0.36 -1.24 -10.46
C TYR A 18 0.49 -1.85 -9.33
N LEU A 19 -0.10 -2.12 -8.17
CA LEU A 19 0.59 -2.79 -7.07
C LEU A 19 0.96 -4.23 -7.42
N ASN A 20 0.10 -4.98 -8.10
CA ASN A 20 0.43 -6.36 -8.53
C ASN A 20 1.59 -6.38 -9.53
N GLU A 21 1.70 -5.38 -10.40
CA GLU A 21 2.74 -5.29 -11.42
C GLU A 21 4.11 -4.92 -10.84
N HIS A 22 4.17 -4.21 -9.70
CA HIS A 22 5.41 -3.61 -9.23
C HIS A 22 5.84 -4.01 -7.82
N LEU A 23 4.90 -4.28 -6.90
CA LEU A 23 5.21 -4.43 -5.47
C LEU A 23 6.16 -5.60 -5.22
N ASN A 24 5.87 -6.76 -5.82
CA ASN A 24 6.64 -7.97 -5.58
C ASN A 24 8.08 -7.87 -6.10
N ASP A 25 8.27 -7.31 -7.30
CA ASP A 25 9.60 -7.17 -7.89
C ASP A 25 10.47 -6.22 -7.06
N LEU A 26 9.91 -5.07 -6.66
CA LEU A 26 10.61 -4.11 -5.80
C LEU A 26 10.92 -4.69 -4.41
N PHE A 27 9.98 -5.43 -3.83
CA PHE A 27 10.15 -6.02 -2.52
C PHE A 27 11.24 -7.09 -2.52
N LYS A 28 11.18 -8.05 -3.46
CA LYS A 28 12.21 -9.09 -3.62
C LYS A 28 13.60 -8.49 -3.85
N ALA A 29 13.70 -7.43 -4.65
CA ALA A 29 14.95 -6.71 -4.87
C ALA A 29 15.48 -6.05 -3.58
N LYS A 30 14.61 -5.45 -2.76
CA LYS A 30 15.00 -4.79 -1.50
C LYS A 30 15.46 -5.77 -0.43
N ILE A 31 14.78 -6.92 -0.27
CA ILE A 31 15.08 -7.87 0.81
C ILE A 31 15.96 -9.05 0.39
N GLN A 32 16.26 -9.19 -0.91
CA GLN A 32 17.06 -10.30 -1.49
C GLN A 32 16.54 -11.69 -1.12
N LYS A 33 15.20 -11.84 -1.02
CA LYS A 33 14.52 -13.10 -0.71
C LYS A 33 13.37 -13.33 -1.66
N ASP A 34 13.09 -14.59 -1.96
CA ASP A 34 11.94 -14.98 -2.78
C ASP A 34 10.67 -15.06 -1.92
N ILE A 35 10.19 -13.89 -1.56
CA ILE A 35 8.96 -13.70 -0.79
C ILE A 35 7.99 -12.89 -1.64
N ALA A 36 6.72 -13.32 -1.67
CA ALA A 36 5.68 -12.65 -2.42
C ALA A 36 4.56 -12.15 -1.51
N MET A 37 4.16 -10.91 -1.75
CA MET A 37 3.00 -10.25 -1.19
C MET A 37 1.76 -10.64 -1.99
N GLN A 38 0.65 -10.80 -1.29
CA GLN A 38 -0.67 -10.97 -1.88
C GLN A 38 -1.40 -9.62 -1.85
N ILE A 39 -1.86 -9.14 -3.02
CA ILE A 39 -2.60 -7.88 -3.15
C ILE A 39 -4.04 -8.19 -3.59
N THR A 40 -4.97 -8.08 -2.65
CA THR A 40 -6.36 -8.45 -2.84
C THR A 40 -7.24 -7.21 -2.87
N LEU A 41 -8.14 -7.12 -3.84
CA LEU A 41 -9.23 -6.15 -3.83
C LEU A 41 -10.40 -6.71 -3.00
N THR A 42 -10.74 -6.06 -1.90
CA THR A 42 -11.87 -6.44 -1.03
C THR A 42 -13.04 -5.47 -1.25
N GLY A 43 -14.04 -5.92 -2.01
CA GLY A 43 -15.13 -5.05 -2.46
C GLY A 43 -14.70 -4.10 -3.59
N GLU A 44 -15.28 -2.90 -3.66
CA GLU A 44 -15.04 -1.95 -4.76
C GLU A 44 -13.96 -0.90 -4.47
N HIS A 45 -13.65 -0.67 -3.19
CA HIS A 45 -12.88 0.49 -2.75
C HIS A 45 -11.71 0.16 -1.83
N THR A 46 -11.56 -1.11 -1.43
CA THR A 46 -10.56 -1.51 -0.45
C THR A 46 -9.55 -2.47 -1.06
N ILE A 47 -8.27 -2.23 -0.79
CA ILE A 47 -7.16 -3.09 -1.20
C ILE A 47 -6.44 -3.54 0.06
N GLU A 48 -6.16 -4.82 0.17
CA GLU A 48 -5.39 -5.40 1.27
C GLU A 48 -4.11 -6.03 0.72
N ILE A 49 -2.98 -5.67 1.33
CA ILE A 49 -1.68 -6.27 1.10
C ILE A 49 -1.41 -7.19 2.29
N GLY A 50 -1.28 -8.48 2.02
CA GLY A 50 -0.99 -9.49 3.03
C GLY A 50 0.13 -10.43 2.59
N GLN A 51 0.48 -11.36 3.48
CA GLN A 51 1.46 -12.40 3.20
C GLN A 51 1.02 -13.66 3.94
N PRO A 52 0.02 -14.39 3.42
CA PRO A 52 -0.71 -15.44 4.14
C PRO A 52 0.17 -16.62 4.57
N GLN A 53 1.38 -16.75 4.02
CA GLN A 53 2.35 -17.76 4.44
C GLN A 53 2.93 -17.47 5.84
N PHE A 54 2.94 -16.21 6.28
CA PHE A 54 3.59 -15.78 7.52
C PHE A 54 2.64 -15.05 8.48
N TYR A 55 1.56 -14.47 7.96
CA TYR A 55 0.64 -13.64 8.73
C TYR A 55 -0.82 -14.02 8.46
N ASP A 56 -1.65 -13.97 9.49
CA ASP A 56 -3.08 -14.32 9.43
C ASP A 56 -3.96 -13.13 9.01
N SER A 57 -3.37 -11.93 8.90
CA SER A 57 -4.09 -10.68 8.59
C SER A 57 -3.32 -9.85 7.56
N PHE A 58 -3.94 -8.74 7.13
CA PHE A 58 -3.29 -7.77 6.27
C PHE A 58 -2.10 -7.12 6.99
N LEU A 59 -1.11 -6.71 6.20
CA LEU A 59 0.00 -5.85 6.62
C LEU A 59 -0.34 -4.39 6.34
N TYR A 60 -0.91 -4.13 5.17
CA TYR A 60 -1.41 -2.82 4.78
C TYR A 60 -2.81 -2.91 4.18
N LYS A 61 -3.62 -1.90 4.48
CA LYS A 61 -4.95 -1.72 3.93
C LYS A 61 -5.06 -0.33 3.32
N MET A 62 -5.54 -0.27 2.09
CA MET A 62 -5.83 0.98 1.40
C MET A 62 -7.32 1.11 1.16
N ILE A 63 -7.87 2.31 1.39
CA ILE A 63 -9.27 2.62 1.13
C ILE A 63 -9.30 3.82 0.18
N VAL A 64 -9.88 3.62 -1.00
CA VAL A 64 -9.99 4.64 -2.04
C VAL A 64 -11.40 5.23 -2.03
N LYS A 65 -11.51 6.54 -1.86
CA LYS A 65 -12.79 7.27 -1.78
C LYS A 65 -12.73 8.50 -2.68
N GLY A 66 -13.10 8.31 -3.95
CA GLY A 66 -13.09 9.40 -4.93
C GLY A 66 -11.67 9.91 -5.17
N ASP A 67 -11.37 11.08 -4.61
CA ASP A 67 -10.08 11.78 -4.72
C ASP A 67 -9.20 11.63 -3.46
N GLU A 68 -9.60 10.76 -2.52
CA GLU A 68 -8.86 10.44 -1.30
C GLU A 68 -8.38 8.98 -1.30
N LEU A 69 -7.17 8.75 -0.78
CA LEU A 69 -6.65 7.43 -0.45
C LEU A 69 -6.22 7.39 1.01
N GLN A 70 -6.71 6.41 1.76
CA GLN A 70 -6.31 6.16 3.14
C GLN A 70 -5.46 4.91 3.20
N LEU A 71 -4.24 5.01 3.73
CA LEU A 71 -3.30 3.91 3.97
C LEU A 71 -3.24 3.62 5.47
N ILE A 72 -3.58 2.40 5.82
CA ILE A 72 -3.63 1.88 7.18
C ILE A 72 -2.62 0.73 7.27
N LYS A 73 -1.70 0.83 8.23
CA LYS A 73 -0.77 -0.25 8.60
C LYS A 73 -1.41 -1.10 9.68
N SER A 74 -1.16 -2.41 9.63
CA SER A 74 -1.61 -3.34 10.65
C SER A 74 -0.86 -3.15 11.96
N GLU A 75 -1.60 -3.07 13.06
CA GLU A 75 -1.05 -2.94 14.42
C GLU A 75 -0.40 -4.25 14.93
N HIS A 76 -0.67 -5.37 14.26
CA HIS A 76 -0.20 -6.69 14.71
C HIS A 76 1.25 -7.00 14.31
N TYR A 77 1.83 -6.27 13.36
CA TYR A 77 3.10 -6.62 12.71
C TYR A 77 4.08 -5.45 12.64
N VAL A 78 3.92 -4.46 13.51
CA VAL A 78 4.61 -3.16 13.45
C VAL A 78 6.14 -3.28 13.48
N ASP A 79 6.65 -4.20 14.29
CA ASP A 79 8.08 -4.40 14.54
C ASP A 79 8.75 -5.40 13.58
N ASP A 80 8.03 -5.90 12.58
CA ASP A 80 8.61 -6.84 11.63
C ASP A 80 9.58 -6.13 10.67
N VAL A 81 10.78 -6.68 10.53
CA VAL A 81 11.85 -6.14 9.65
C VAL A 81 11.36 -5.99 8.20
N TYR A 82 10.51 -6.91 7.74
CA TYR A 82 9.95 -6.85 6.40
C TYR A 82 8.89 -5.77 6.27
N ASN A 83 8.20 -5.44 7.35
CA ASN A 83 7.17 -4.42 7.36
C ASN A 83 7.78 -3.02 7.14
N LEU A 84 8.89 -2.69 7.81
CA LEU A 84 9.61 -1.43 7.56
C LEU A 84 10.12 -1.32 6.12
N ALA A 85 10.66 -2.41 5.56
CA ALA A 85 11.12 -2.41 4.18
C ALA A 85 9.97 -2.20 3.18
N LEU A 86 8.82 -2.81 3.46
CA LEU A 86 7.61 -2.75 2.66
C LEU A 86 6.95 -1.35 2.71
N GLU A 87 7.01 -0.67 3.85
CA GLU A 87 6.42 0.65 4.04
C GLU A 87 6.87 1.66 2.98
N ASP A 88 8.20 1.81 2.84
CA ASP A 88 8.78 2.74 1.86
C ASP A 88 8.33 2.38 0.43
N ILE A 89 8.27 1.09 0.10
CA ILE A 89 7.90 0.64 -1.24
C ILE A 89 6.43 0.98 -1.51
N VAL A 90 5.54 0.67 -0.57
CA VAL A 90 4.11 0.96 -0.70
C VAL A 90 3.87 2.47 -0.83
N LEU A 91 4.53 3.27 -0.01
CA LEU A 91 4.46 4.73 -0.09
C LEU A 91 4.91 5.26 -1.45
N ASN A 92 6.10 4.84 -1.91
CA ASN A 92 6.64 5.27 -3.20
C ASN A 92 5.74 4.84 -4.37
N LEU A 93 5.15 3.64 -4.32
CA LEU A 93 4.23 3.16 -5.34
C LEU A 93 2.93 3.98 -5.36
N ILE A 94 2.38 4.32 -4.20
CA ILE A 94 1.19 5.19 -4.11
C ILE A 94 1.49 6.56 -4.71
N GLU A 95 2.59 7.19 -4.31
CA GLU A 95 2.98 8.50 -4.82
C GLU A 95 3.24 8.47 -6.32
N SER A 96 3.86 7.40 -6.83
CA SER A 96 4.10 7.21 -8.28
C SER A 96 2.80 7.00 -9.05
N TYR A 97 1.86 6.21 -8.52
CA TYR A 97 0.55 5.99 -9.14
C TYR A 97 -0.31 7.27 -9.16
N ILE A 98 -0.27 8.05 -8.07
CA ILE A 98 -0.98 9.32 -7.99
C ILE A 98 -0.31 10.35 -8.92
N GLY A 99 1.02 10.37 -9.00
CA GLY A 99 1.80 11.46 -9.58
C GLY A 99 1.91 12.59 -8.56
N GLN A 100 3.14 12.97 -8.19
CA GLN A 100 3.39 13.93 -7.11
C GLN A 100 2.70 15.29 -7.35
N GLU A 101 2.57 15.71 -8.61
CA GLU A 101 1.87 16.92 -9.03
C GLU A 101 0.35 16.89 -8.76
N ASN A 102 -0.22 15.70 -8.56
CA ASN A 102 -1.64 15.50 -8.29
C ASN A 102 -1.95 15.38 -6.80
N ILE A 103 -0.93 15.33 -5.95
CA ILE A 103 -1.09 15.30 -4.48
C ILE A 103 -1.33 16.72 -3.99
N VAL A 104 -2.55 16.97 -3.50
CA VAL A 104 -2.94 18.27 -2.93
C VAL A 104 -2.46 18.39 -1.49
N SER A 105 -2.60 17.31 -0.72
CA SER A 105 -2.11 17.27 0.66
C SER A 105 -1.96 15.84 1.15
N VAL A 106 -1.10 15.68 2.16
CA VAL A 106 -0.87 14.42 2.85
C VAL A 106 -1.13 14.65 4.34
N PHE A 107 -1.91 13.77 4.95
CA PHE A 107 -2.31 13.89 6.36
C PHE A 107 -1.94 12.64 7.14
N GLY A 108 -1.54 12.85 8.40
CA GLY A 108 -1.19 11.78 9.33
C GLY A 108 0.17 11.14 9.05
N GLU A 109 0.57 10.27 9.96
CA GLU A 109 1.76 9.43 9.84
C GLU A 109 1.33 7.97 9.80
N ILE A 110 2.11 7.15 9.11
CA ILE A 110 2.02 5.70 9.30
C ILE A 110 2.71 5.38 10.62
N SER A 111 2.06 5.74 11.72
CA SER A 111 2.43 5.25 13.04
C SER A 111 1.99 3.80 13.10
N GLY A 112 2.94 2.91 13.34
CA GLY A 112 2.67 1.60 13.90
C GLY A 112 2.61 1.67 15.41
#